data_AF-A0A3Q2G8I9-F1
#
_entry.id   AF-A0A3Q2G8I9-F1
#
_cell.length_a   1.000
_cell.length_b   1.000
_cell.length_c   1.000
_cell.angle_alpha   90.00
_cell.angle_beta   90.00
_cell.angle_gamma   90.00
#
_symmetry.space_group_name_H-M   'P 1'
#
loop_
_entity.id
_entity.type
_entity.pdbx_description
1 polymer ?
#
loop_
_entity_poly.entity_id
_entity_poly.type
_entity_poly.pdbx_seq_one_letter_code
_entity_poly.pdbx_strand_id
1 'polypeptide(L)'
;MAQTVQIDPTKMGEGRAIAVLTSGGDAQGMNAAVRATVRVGLYTGAKVYFVHEGYQGLVDGGDNIRPATWESVSMMLQLGGTVIGSARCQDFRTKEGRTKAACNLVKLGITNLCVIGGDGSLTGANQFRTEWKDLLVDLVKAGKITTAEAKNSSHLNIVGMVGSIDNDFCGTDMTIGTDSALHRIIEIRCLQKMDGKYIFVED
;
A
#
# COMPACT_ATOMS: atom_id res chain seq x y z
N MET A 1 25.02 -12.59 -28.86
CA MET A 1 24.78 -11.16 -28.61
C MET A 1 23.26 -10.99 -28.48
N ALA A 2 22.72 -11.04 -27.27
CA ALA A 2 21.29 -10.77 -27.05
C ALA A 2 21.05 -9.28 -27.27
N GLN A 3 20.17 -8.93 -28.21
CA GLN A 3 19.74 -7.54 -28.41
C GLN A 3 18.99 -7.10 -27.15
N THR A 4 19.59 -6.20 -26.37
CA THR A 4 18.91 -5.48 -25.31
C THR A 4 17.87 -4.57 -25.97
N VAL A 5 16.61 -4.98 -25.90
CA VAL A 5 15.48 -4.12 -26.25
C VAL A 5 15.57 -2.88 -25.35
N GLN A 6 15.88 -1.71 -25.91
CA GLN A 6 15.80 -0.45 -25.19
C GLN A 6 14.31 -0.15 -24.95
N ILE A 7 13.85 -0.47 -23.73
CA ILE A 7 12.49 -0.14 -23.30
C ILE A 7 12.50 1.31 -22.83
N ASP A 8 11.65 2.14 -23.43
CA ASP A 8 11.44 3.52 -22.98
C ASP A 8 10.84 3.50 -21.56
N PRO A 9 11.56 3.99 -20.53
CA PRO A 9 11.08 3.96 -19.15
C PRO A 9 9.79 4.76 -18.96
N THR A 10 9.50 5.73 -19.83
CA THR A 10 8.28 6.56 -19.75
C THR A 10 7.01 5.85 -20.22
N LYS A 11 7.15 4.69 -20.88
CA LYS A 11 6.01 3.94 -21.47
C LYS A 11 5.77 2.57 -20.84
N MET A 12 6.52 2.21 -19.82
CA MET A 12 6.45 0.88 -19.19
C MET A 12 5.09 0.57 -18.55
N GLY A 13 4.34 1.61 -18.20
CA GLY A 13 3.06 1.55 -17.51
C GLY A 13 1.84 1.83 -18.39
N GLU A 14 2.01 2.11 -19.69
CA GLU A 14 0.88 2.42 -20.58
C GLU A 14 -0.18 1.30 -20.55
N GLY A 15 -1.44 1.70 -20.35
CA GLY A 15 -2.57 0.77 -20.25
C GLY A 15 -2.68 0.02 -18.93
N ARG A 16 -1.81 0.27 -17.95
CA ARG A 16 -1.87 -0.33 -16.60
C ARG A 16 -2.48 0.62 -15.59
N ALA A 17 -3.14 0.04 -14.60
CA ALA A 17 -3.66 0.76 -13.44
C ALA A 17 -3.06 0.19 -12.15
N ILE A 18 -2.61 1.08 -11.26
CA ILE A 18 -1.94 0.81 -9.99
C ILE A 18 -2.78 1.41 -8.87
N ALA A 19 -3.13 0.63 -7.84
CA ALA A 19 -3.66 1.14 -6.59
C ALA A 19 -2.56 1.16 -5.54
N VAL A 20 -2.49 2.23 -4.74
CA VAL A 20 -1.62 2.33 -3.56
C VAL A 20 -2.47 2.49 -2.30
N LEU A 21 -2.13 1.74 -1.27
CA LEU A 21 -2.82 1.76 0.03
C LEU A 21 -1.82 1.66 1.18
N THR A 22 -2.14 2.34 2.29
CA THR A 22 -1.42 2.20 3.55
C THR A 22 -2.28 1.44 4.56
N SER A 23 -1.74 0.41 5.20
CA SER A 23 -2.49 -0.43 6.14
C SER A 23 -1.64 -0.83 7.33
N GLY A 24 -2.27 -0.93 8.51
CA GLY A 24 -1.62 -1.28 9.76
C GLY A 24 -1.44 -0.08 10.68
N GLY A 25 -0.46 -0.14 11.58
CA GLY A 25 0.01 1.05 12.30
C GLY A 25 0.72 1.99 11.34
N ASP A 26 0.54 3.29 11.50
CA ASP A 26 1.21 4.27 10.68
C ASP A 26 2.67 4.44 11.10
N ALA A 27 3.52 4.80 10.14
CA ALA A 27 4.92 5.07 10.37
C ALA A 27 5.34 6.33 9.61
N GLN A 28 6.23 7.13 10.18
CA GLN A 28 6.76 8.31 9.50
C GLN A 28 7.48 7.87 8.21
N GLY A 29 7.23 8.58 7.12
CA GLY A 29 7.79 8.26 5.80
C GLY A 29 6.87 7.43 4.88
N MET A 30 5.74 6.90 5.37
CA MET A 30 4.75 6.24 4.50
C MET A 30 4.23 7.19 3.40
N ASN A 31 4.04 8.47 3.72
CA ASN A 31 3.71 9.51 2.74
C ASN A 31 4.75 9.67 1.63
N ALA A 32 6.03 9.52 1.95
CA ALA A 32 7.11 9.57 0.96
C ALA A 32 7.02 8.37 0.01
N ALA A 33 6.72 7.18 0.53
CA ALA A 33 6.53 5.97 -0.24
C ALA A 33 5.30 6.07 -1.18
N VAL A 34 4.16 6.54 -0.67
CA VAL A 34 2.96 6.81 -1.48
C VAL A 34 3.28 7.80 -2.60
N ARG A 35 3.95 8.91 -2.28
CA ARG A 35 4.36 9.92 -3.26
C ARG A 35 5.27 9.34 -4.34
N ALA A 36 6.24 8.51 -3.96
CA ALA A 36 7.14 7.86 -4.90
C ALA A 36 6.38 6.94 -5.85
N THR A 37 5.49 6.08 -5.34
CA THR A 37 4.65 5.19 -6.14
C THR A 37 3.80 5.96 -7.15
N VAL A 38 3.16 7.05 -6.72
CA VAL A 38 2.33 7.88 -7.62
C VAL A 38 3.19 8.54 -8.69
N ARG A 39 4.29 9.21 -8.33
CA ARG A 39 5.12 9.92 -9.31
C ARG A 39 5.75 8.97 -10.32
N VAL A 40 6.26 7.83 -9.87
CA VAL A 40 6.84 6.82 -10.76
C VAL A 40 5.75 6.20 -11.64
N GLY A 41 4.60 5.85 -11.07
CA GLY A 41 3.47 5.30 -11.84
C GLY A 41 3.04 6.24 -12.96
N LEU A 42 2.78 7.51 -12.63
CA LEU A 42 2.41 8.54 -13.61
C LEU A 42 3.52 8.78 -14.64
N TYR A 43 4.79 8.81 -14.22
CA TYR A 43 5.93 8.98 -15.12
C TYR A 43 6.07 7.84 -16.15
N THR A 44 5.72 6.62 -15.75
CA THR A 44 5.72 5.45 -16.64
C THR A 44 4.48 5.34 -17.54
N GLY A 45 3.54 6.28 -17.45
CA GLY A 45 2.29 6.28 -18.22
C GLY A 45 1.16 5.42 -17.62
N ALA A 46 1.34 4.90 -16.39
CA ALA A 46 0.29 4.16 -15.68
C ALA A 46 -0.73 5.11 -15.02
N LYS A 47 -1.97 4.64 -14.89
CA LYS A 47 -2.98 5.30 -14.04
C LYS A 47 -2.76 4.87 -12.59
N VAL A 48 -2.70 5.82 -11.68
CA VAL A 48 -2.51 5.53 -10.25
C VAL A 48 -3.74 5.94 -9.46
N TYR A 49 -4.13 5.13 -8.48
CA TYR A 49 -5.27 5.35 -7.60
C TYR A 49 -4.84 5.27 -6.14
N PHE A 50 -5.32 6.19 -5.31
CA PHE A 50 -5.29 6.07 -3.86
C PHE A 50 -6.41 5.19 -3.38
N VAL A 51 -6.11 4.34 -2.42
CA VAL A 51 -7.10 3.64 -1.61
C VAL A 51 -7.03 4.21 -0.21
N HIS A 52 -8.08 4.93 0.18
CA HIS A 52 -8.18 5.52 1.50
C HIS A 52 -8.49 4.47 2.57
N GLU A 53 -8.09 4.71 3.82
CA GLU A 53 -8.38 3.83 4.96
C GLU A 53 -7.92 2.37 4.76
N GLY A 54 -6.82 2.18 4.03
CA GLY A 54 -6.20 0.86 3.82
C GLY A 54 -7.14 -0.16 3.20
N TYR A 55 -7.20 -1.36 3.79
CA TYR A 55 -8.08 -2.43 3.29
C TYR A 55 -9.57 -2.11 3.46
N GLN A 56 -9.94 -1.24 4.41
CA GLN A 56 -11.34 -0.89 4.61
C GLN A 56 -11.88 -0.14 3.39
N GLY A 57 -11.19 0.90 2.93
CA GLY A 57 -11.61 1.62 1.73
C GLY A 57 -11.53 0.77 0.46
N LEU A 58 -10.67 -0.26 0.44
CA LEU A 58 -10.67 -1.23 -0.65
C LEU A 58 -11.97 -2.05 -0.70
N VAL A 59 -12.47 -2.48 0.46
CA VAL A 59 -13.73 -3.23 0.60
C VAL A 59 -14.93 -2.33 0.31
N ASP A 60 -14.93 -1.12 0.87
CA ASP A 60 -16.02 -0.15 0.71
C ASP A 60 -16.14 0.35 -0.73
N GLY A 61 -15.00 0.53 -1.41
CA GLY A 61 -14.95 1.02 -2.78
C GLY A 61 -15.47 2.45 -2.93
N GLY A 62 -15.97 2.78 -4.12
CA GLY A 62 -16.56 4.09 -4.42
C GLY A 62 -15.57 5.24 -4.20
N ASP A 63 -15.96 6.22 -3.39
CA ASP A 63 -15.17 7.43 -3.11
C ASP A 63 -13.89 7.15 -2.34
N ASN A 64 -13.70 5.95 -1.80
CA ASN A 64 -12.45 5.57 -1.15
C ASN A 64 -11.34 5.22 -2.15
N ILE A 65 -11.67 4.95 -3.42
CA ILE A 65 -10.68 4.67 -4.47
C ILE A 65 -10.66 5.85 -5.45
N ARG A 66 -9.66 6.73 -5.30
CA ARG A 66 -9.59 7.99 -6.04
C ARG A 66 -8.39 8.02 -6.98
N PRO A 67 -8.52 8.56 -8.21
CA PRO A 67 -7.37 8.75 -9.08
C PRO A 67 -6.38 9.73 -8.44
N ALA A 68 -5.10 9.39 -8.50
CA ALA A 68 -4.01 10.24 -8.06
C ALA A 68 -3.51 11.12 -9.21
N THR A 69 -3.18 12.38 -8.91
CA THR A 69 -2.56 13.30 -9.87
C THR A 69 -1.15 13.67 -9.42
N TRP A 70 -0.43 14.40 -10.26
CA TRP A 70 0.91 14.87 -9.90
C TRP A 70 0.87 15.85 -8.71
N GLU A 71 -0.16 16.70 -8.68
CA GLU A 71 -0.39 17.72 -7.67
C GLU A 71 -0.80 17.11 -6.33
N SER A 72 -1.60 16.04 -6.36
CA SER A 72 -2.16 15.43 -5.15
C SER A 72 -1.10 14.90 -4.17
N VAL A 73 0.14 14.68 -4.63
CA VAL A 73 1.25 14.18 -3.79
C VAL A 73 2.33 15.23 -3.46
N SER A 74 2.13 16.49 -3.83
CA SER A 74 3.21 17.49 -3.76
C SER A 74 3.63 17.86 -2.33
N MET A 75 2.69 17.91 -1.38
CA MET A 75 2.93 18.32 0.01
C MET A 75 2.97 17.15 1.01
N MET A 76 3.04 15.92 0.52
CA MET A 76 2.99 14.73 1.40
C MET A 76 4.31 14.47 2.12
N LEU A 77 5.45 14.90 1.56
CA LEU A 77 6.78 14.46 2.00
C LEU A 77 7.11 14.83 3.45
N GLN A 78 6.65 16.00 3.89
CA GLN A 78 6.91 16.55 5.22
C GLN A 78 5.88 16.13 6.29
N LEU A 79 4.80 15.44 5.89
CA LEU A 79 3.72 15.10 6.80
C LEU A 79 3.99 13.76 7.50
N GLY A 80 3.75 13.73 8.81
CA GLY A 80 3.76 12.49 9.59
C GLY A 80 2.59 11.57 9.24
N GLY A 81 2.70 10.30 9.64
CA GLY A 81 1.68 9.27 9.41
C GLY A 81 1.40 9.02 7.92
N THR A 82 0.12 8.83 7.58
CA THR A 82 -0.35 8.65 6.21
C THR A 82 -1.53 9.57 5.87
N VAL A 83 -1.40 10.34 4.79
CA VAL A 83 -2.45 11.25 4.30
C VAL A 83 -3.65 10.49 3.71
N ILE A 84 -3.46 9.24 3.30
CA ILE A 84 -4.55 8.40 2.79
C ILE A 84 -5.21 7.54 3.87
N GLY A 85 -4.74 7.63 5.12
CA GLY A 85 -5.29 6.88 6.25
C GLY A 85 -4.84 5.41 6.30
N SER A 86 -4.87 4.83 7.49
CA SER A 86 -4.59 3.40 7.71
C SER A 86 -5.59 2.83 8.71
N ALA A 87 -6.64 2.18 8.21
CA ALA A 87 -7.62 1.52 9.06
C ALA A 87 -7.33 0.03 9.18
N ARG A 88 -7.51 -0.52 10.38
CA ARG A 88 -7.58 -1.97 10.58
C ARG A 88 -8.93 -2.45 10.05
N CYS A 89 -8.92 -3.40 9.12
CA CYS A 89 -10.13 -3.94 8.50
C CYS A 89 -10.37 -5.38 8.97
N GLN A 90 -11.48 -5.62 9.68
CA GLN A 90 -11.90 -6.99 10.02
C GLN A 90 -12.56 -7.68 8.83
N ASP A 91 -13.31 -6.95 8.01
CA ASP A 91 -14.01 -7.49 6.85
C ASP A 91 -13.05 -8.15 5.85
N PHE A 92 -11.84 -7.60 5.70
CA PHE A 92 -10.81 -8.15 4.80
C PHE A 92 -10.23 -9.49 5.28
N ARG A 93 -10.47 -9.88 6.54
CA ARG A 93 -10.13 -11.24 7.03
C ARG A 93 -11.09 -12.30 6.52
N THR A 94 -12.30 -11.89 6.13
CA THR A 94 -13.32 -12.78 5.59
C THR A 94 -13.20 -12.88 4.07
N LYS A 95 -13.55 -14.04 3.52
CA LYS A 95 -13.60 -14.22 2.06
C LYS A 95 -14.58 -13.24 1.41
N GLU A 96 -15.70 -12.94 2.07
CA GLU A 96 -16.73 -12.01 1.57
C GLU A 96 -16.20 -10.58 1.39
N GLY A 97 -15.45 -10.06 2.38
CA GLY A 97 -14.81 -8.75 2.27
C GLY A 97 -13.77 -8.73 1.15
N ARG A 98 -12.96 -9.78 1.03
CA ARG A 98 -12.00 -9.92 -0.09
C ARG A 98 -12.69 -9.97 -1.45
N THR A 99 -13.82 -10.66 -1.56
CA THR A 99 -14.64 -10.70 -2.78
C THR A 99 -15.15 -9.31 -3.15
N LYS A 100 -15.60 -8.50 -2.17
CA LYS A 100 -16.00 -7.11 -2.41
C LYS A 100 -14.83 -6.25 -2.90
N ALA A 101 -13.68 -6.34 -2.22
CA ALA A 101 -12.45 -5.66 -2.61
C ALA A 101 -12.01 -6.00 -4.04
N ALA A 102 -12.02 -7.29 -4.40
CA ALA A 102 -11.71 -7.76 -5.75
C ALA A 102 -12.67 -7.19 -6.80
N CYS A 103 -13.98 -7.15 -6.49
CA CYS A 103 -14.99 -6.55 -7.38
C CYS A 103 -14.68 -5.08 -7.67
N ASN A 104 -14.34 -4.29 -6.65
CA ASN A 104 -14.02 -2.87 -6.79
C ASN A 104 -12.76 -2.65 -7.66
N LEU A 105 -11.71 -3.44 -7.44
CA LEU A 105 -10.49 -3.40 -8.25
C LEU A 105 -10.75 -3.75 -9.71
N VAL A 106 -11.48 -4.84 -9.97
CA VAL A 106 -11.78 -5.31 -11.33
C VAL A 106 -12.60 -4.29 -12.11
N LYS A 107 -13.61 -3.67 -11.49
CA LYS A 107 -14.44 -2.63 -12.11
C LYS A 107 -13.65 -1.39 -12.53
N LEU A 108 -12.59 -1.07 -11.78
CA LEU A 108 -11.69 0.03 -12.10
C LEU A 108 -10.53 -0.39 -13.02
N GLY A 109 -10.46 -1.66 -13.41
CA GLY A 109 -9.38 -2.22 -14.22
C GLY A 109 -8.03 -2.25 -13.51
N ILE A 110 -8.02 -2.23 -12.17
CA ILE A 110 -6.82 -2.21 -11.35
C ILE A 110 -6.33 -3.64 -11.14
N THR A 111 -5.15 -3.94 -11.67
CA THR A 111 -4.50 -5.25 -11.59
C THR A 111 -3.16 -5.20 -10.86
N ASN A 112 -2.73 -4.02 -10.43
CA ASN A 112 -1.47 -3.81 -9.72
C ASN A 112 -1.78 -3.12 -8.39
N LEU A 113 -1.33 -3.72 -7.29
CA LEU A 113 -1.56 -3.24 -5.94
C LEU A 113 -0.23 -3.00 -5.24
N CYS A 114 -0.04 -1.80 -4.72
CA CYS A 114 1.08 -1.42 -3.90
C CYS A 114 0.59 -1.28 -2.46
N VAL A 115 1.06 -2.18 -1.58
CA VAL A 115 0.67 -2.22 -0.17
C VAL A 115 1.83 -1.70 0.68
N ILE A 116 1.60 -0.62 1.42
CA ILE A 116 2.56 -0.06 2.36
C ILE A 116 2.06 -0.37 3.78
N GLY A 117 2.85 -1.09 4.57
CA GLY A 117 2.44 -1.46 5.92
C GLY A 117 3.39 -2.44 6.60
N GLY A 118 3.00 -2.91 7.78
CA GLY A 118 3.73 -3.93 8.52
C GLY A 118 3.43 -5.36 8.09
N ASP A 119 3.94 -6.33 8.85
CA ASP A 119 3.85 -7.77 8.57
C ASP A 119 2.41 -8.26 8.32
N GLY A 120 1.48 -7.92 9.21
CA GLY A 120 0.08 -8.33 9.08
C GLY A 120 -0.58 -7.82 7.79
N SER A 121 -0.21 -6.62 7.34
CA SER A 121 -0.73 -6.04 6.10
C SER A 121 -0.18 -6.76 4.87
N LEU A 122 1.10 -7.13 4.88
CA LEU A 122 1.76 -7.87 3.79
C LEU A 122 1.29 -9.32 3.72
N THR A 123 1.07 -9.96 4.88
CA THR A 123 0.48 -11.30 4.97
C THR A 123 -0.93 -11.32 4.37
N GLY A 124 -1.78 -10.33 4.71
CA GLY A 124 -3.10 -10.17 4.10
C GLY A 124 -3.05 -9.97 2.59
N ALA A 125 -2.06 -9.23 2.09
CA ALA A 125 -1.85 -9.03 0.66
C ALA A 125 -1.48 -10.35 -0.04
N ASN A 126 -0.57 -11.14 0.55
CA ASN A 126 -0.16 -12.43 0.01
C ASN A 126 -1.32 -13.43 -0.07
N GLN A 127 -2.16 -13.47 0.98
CA GLN A 127 -3.38 -14.28 0.97
C GLN A 127 -4.33 -13.82 -0.15
N PHE A 128 -4.53 -12.51 -0.30
CA PHE A 128 -5.41 -11.95 -1.33
C PHE A 128 -4.95 -12.29 -2.75
N ARG A 129 -3.63 -12.24 -3.02
CA ARG A 129 -3.06 -12.67 -4.30
C ARG A 129 -3.28 -14.16 -4.56
N THR A 130 -3.09 -15.00 -3.55
CA THR A 130 -3.22 -16.46 -3.67
C THR A 130 -4.66 -16.85 -4.00
N GLU A 131 -5.63 -16.22 -3.34
CA GLU A 131 -7.06 -16.50 -3.52
C GLU A 131 -7.68 -15.78 -4.74
N TRP A 132 -6.95 -14.88 -5.40
CA TRP A 132 -7.47 -14.00 -6.46
C TRP A 132 -8.26 -14.73 -7.56
N LYS A 133 -7.75 -15.87 -8.03
CA LYS A 133 -8.41 -16.66 -9.09
C LYS A 133 -9.77 -17.20 -8.64
N ASP A 134 -9.84 -17.69 -7.41
CA ASP A 134 -11.08 -18.22 -6.85
C ASP A 134 -12.11 -17.11 -6.62
N LEU A 135 -11.67 -15.94 -6.15
CA LEU A 135 -12.51 -14.75 -5.99
C LEU A 135 -13.12 -14.30 -7.32
N LEU A 136 -12.35 -14.32 -8.41
CA LEU A 136 -12.87 -13.99 -9.74
C LEU A 136 -13.94 -14.98 -10.22
N VAL A 137 -13.73 -16.28 -9.99
CA VAL A 137 -14.72 -17.31 -10.33
C VAL A 137 -16.02 -17.08 -9.56
N ASP A 138 -15.92 -16.79 -8.27
CA ASP A 138 -17.09 -16.51 -7.42
C ASP A 138 -17.81 -15.22 -7.86
N LEU A 139 -17.08 -14.18 -8.28
CA LEU A 139 -17.65 -12.93 -8.78
C LEU A 139 -18.39 -13.10 -10.12
N VAL A 140 -17.85 -13.93 -11.03
CA VAL A 140 -18.51 -14.26 -12.31
C VAL A 140 -19.79 -15.06 -12.04
N LYS A 141 -19.74 -16.06 -11.15
CA LYS A 141 -20.92 -16.85 -10.76
C LYS A 141 -22.01 -15.98 -10.14
N ALA A 142 -21.62 -14.99 -9.32
CA ALA A 142 -22.54 -14.04 -8.72
C ALA A 142 -23.07 -12.97 -9.71
N GLY A 143 -22.62 -12.96 -10.96
CA GLY A 143 -23.05 -12.00 -11.98
C GLY A 143 -22.60 -10.56 -11.72
N LYS A 144 -21.61 -10.35 -10.83
CA LYS A 144 -21.13 -9.00 -10.47
C LYS A 144 -20.11 -8.43 -11.46
N ILE A 145 -19.43 -9.30 -12.20
CA ILE A 145 -18.44 -8.96 -13.23
C ILE A 145 -18.67 -9.82 -14.48
N THR A 146 -18.28 -9.31 -15.63
CA THR A 146 -18.31 -10.05 -16.89
C THR A 146 -17.11 -10.98 -17.03
N THR A 147 -17.23 -12.01 -17.87
CA THR A 147 -16.12 -12.92 -18.20
C THR A 147 -14.97 -12.20 -18.89
N ALA A 148 -15.25 -11.12 -19.62
CA ALA A 148 -14.24 -10.28 -20.25
C ALA A 148 -13.41 -9.50 -19.22
N GLU A 149 -14.05 -8.89 -18.22
CA GLU A 149 -13.37 -8.19 -17.12
C GLU A 149 -12.52 -9.15 -16.28
N ALA A 150 -13.04 -10.35 -15.98
CA ALA A 150 -12.30 -11.38 -15.27
C ALA A 150 -11.04 -11.83 -16.04
N LYS A 151 -11.12 -11.90 -17.38
CA LYS A 151 -9.97 -12.26 -18.23
C LYS A 151 -8.90 -11.17 -18.23
N ASN A 152 -9.32 -9.91 -18.35
CA ASN A 152 -8.41 -8.76 -18.32
C ASN A 152 -7.70 -8.62 -16.98
N SER A 153 -8.39 -8.98 -15.89
CA SER A 153 -7.86 -8.94 -14.52
C SER A 153 -7.43 -10.31 -13.99
N SER A 154 -7.07 -11.25 -14.87
CA SER A 154 -6.75 -12.63 -14.50
C SER A 154 -5.60 -12.80 -13.50
N HIS A 155 -4.73 -11.80 -13.39
CA HIS A 155 -3.58 -11.79 -12.49
C HIS A 155 -3.57 -10.49 -11.68
N LEU A 156 -3.32 -10.63 -10.38
CA LEU A 156 -3.08 -9.52 -9.47
C LEU A 156 -1.59 -9.45 -9.15
N ASN A 157 -0.95 -8.35 -9.55
CA ASN A 157 0.41 -8.04 -9.18
C ASN A 157 0.39 -7.29 -7.85
N ILE A 158 1.09 -7.81 -6.84
CA ILE A 158 1.22 -7.15 -5.55
C ILE A 158 2.68 -6.83 -5.29
N VAL A 159 2.95 -5.59 -4.89
CA VAL A 159 4.24 -5.13 -4.38
C VAL A 159 4.02 -4.64 -2.95
N GLY A 160 4.81 -5.16 -2.01
CA GLY A 160 4.81 -4.75 -0.61
C GLY A 160 5.96 -3.81 -0.30
N MET A 161 5.71 -2.78 0.50
CA MET A 161 6.73 -1.96 1.16
C MET A 161 6.51 -2.01 2.66
N VAL A 162 7.59 -2.24 3.40
CA VAL A 162 7.50 -2.38 4.86
C VAL A 162 7.54 -1.00 5.52
N GLY A 163 6.41 -0.59 6.09
CA GLY A 163 6.30 0.58 6.96
C GLY A 163 6.01 0.13 8.39
N SER A 164 7.02 0.23 9.25
CA SER A 164 6.99 -0.16 10.65
C SER A 164 8.09 0.61 11.39
N ILE A 165 7.80 1.03 12.62
CA ILE A 165 8.79 1.65 13.52
C ILE A 165 9.61 0.61 14.29
N ASP A 166 9.15 -0.64 14.33
CA ASP A 166 9.70 -1.71 15.16
C ASP A 166 10.89 -2.43 14.49
N ASN A 167 11.11 -2.21 13.19
CA ASN A 167 12.09 -2.93 12.37
C ASN A 167 12.00 -4.46 12.48
N ASP A 168 10.77 -4.96 12.52
CA ASP A 168 10.41 -6.33 12.86
C ASP A 168 10.17 -7.25 11.65
N PHE A 169 10.40 -6.76 10.43
CA PHE A 169 10.20 -7.54 9.21
C PHE A 169 11.48 -8.22 8.75
N CYS A 170 11.52 -9.55 8.90
CA CYS A 170 12.62 -10.38 8.43
C CYS A 170 12.81 -10.23 6.91
N GLY A 171 14.06 -9.95 6.50
CA GLY A 171 14.43 -9.82 5.09
C GLY A 171 14.67 -8.37 4.62
N THR A 172 14.44 -7.39 5.48
CA THR A 172 14.84 -5.99 5.25
C THR A 172 15.78 -5.52 6.36
N ASP A 173 16.87 -4.84 6.01
CA ASP A 173 17.80 -4.27 7.01
C ASP A 173 17.17 -3.11 7.79
N MET A 174 16.34 -2.30 7.12
CA MET A 174 15.57 -1.22 7.72
C MET A 174 14.15 -1.13 7.16
N THR A 175 13.19 -0.88 8.03
CA THR A 175 11.80 -0.55 7.71
C THR A 175 11.54 0.96 7.69
N ILE A 176 10.55 1.39 6.90
CA ILE A 176 10.18 2.81 6.83
C ILE A 176 9.58 3.24 8.17
N GLY A 177 10.22 4.21 8.82
CA GLY A 177 9.78 4.82 10.07
C GLY A 177 10.71 4.59 11.26
N THR A 178 11.56 3.55 11.22
CA THR A 178 12.45 3.20 12.34
C THR A 178 13.39 4.33 12.74
N ASP A 179 14.07 4.95 11.78
CA ASP A 179 15.00 6.06 12.05
C ASP A 179 14.28 7.30 12.62
N SER A 180 13.09 7.61 12.12
CA SER A 180 12.27 8.71 12.64
C SER A 180 11.77 8.44 14.06
N ALA A 181 11.39 7.20 14.36
CA ALA A 181 11.01 6.79 15.71
C ALA A 181 12.20 6.87 16.68
N LEU A 182 13.37 6.39 16.25
CA LEU A 182 14.62 6.48 17.01
C LEU A 182 14.99 7.95 17.30
N HIS A 183 14.86 8.84 16.32
CA HIS A 183 15.09 10.26 16.51
C HIS A 183 14.21 10.83 17.63
N ARG A 184 12.93 10.47 17.66
CA ARG A 184 11.99 10.90 18.71
C ARG A 184 12.33 10.34 20.09
N ILE A 185 12.77 9.08 20.15
CA ILE A 185 13.24 8.46 21.41
C ILE A 185 14.46 9.20 21.95
N ILE A 186 15.43 9.51 21.09
CA ILE A 186 16.64 10.26 21.47
C ILE A 186 16.28 11.66 21.95
N GLU A 187 15.42 12.38 21.24
CA GLU A 187 14.95 13.71 21.62
C GLU A 187 14.33 13.72 23.03
N ILE A 188 13.41 12.78 23.30
CA ILE A 188 12.77 12.65 24.62
C ILE A 188 13.83 12.35 25.70
N ARG A 189 14.76 11.44 25.43
CA ARG A 189 15.82 11.08 26.39
C ARG A 189 16.76 12.25 26.68
N CYS A 190 17.06 13.08 25.68
CA CYS A 190 17.85 14.30 25.84
C CYS A 190 17.13 15.31 26.75
N LEU A 191 15.82 15.50 26.57
CA LEU A 191 15.02 16.38 27.42
C LEU A 191 14.96 15.88 28.87
N GLN A 192 14.73 14.58 29.08
CA GLN A 192 14.74 13.99 30.43
C GLN A 192 16.10 14.16 31.15
N LYS A 193 17.20 14.07 30.39
CA LYS A 193 18.55 14.33 30.91
C LYS A 193 18.74 15.79 31.34
N MET A 194 18.17 16.75 30.61
CA MET A 194 18.24 18.17 30.98
C MET A 194 17.40 18.49 32.22
N ASP A 195 16.25 17.83 32.39
CA ASP A 195 15.35 18.01 33.54
C ASP A 195 15.82 17.29 34.81
N GLY A 196 16.97 16.61 34.79
CA GLY A 196 17.51 15.87 35.94
C GLY A 196 16.68 14.65 36.36
N LYS A 197 15.69 14.26 35.55
CA LYS A 197 14.82 13.09 35.78
C LYS A 197 15.44 11.84 35.18
N TYR A 198 16.55 11.38 35.75
CA TYR A 198 17.00 10.01 35.49
C TYR A 198 16.16 9.05 36.34
N ILE A 199 15.29 8.27 35.69
CA ILE A 199 14.96 6.94 36.19
C ILE A 199 16.10 6.06 35.68
N PHE A 200 17.05 5.76 36.55
CA PHE A 200 17.91 4.60 36.33
C PHE A 200 16.98 3.39 36.34
N VAL A 201 16.83 2.73 35.19
CA VAL A 201 16.41 1.32 35.22
C VAL A 201 17.68 0.60 35.67
N GLU A 202 17.82 0.43 36.99
CA GLU A 202 18.76 -0.57 37.52
C GLU A 202 18.23 -1.94 37.12
N ASP A 203 19.13 -2.76 36.58
CA ASP A 203 18.90 -4.15 36.17
C ASP A 203 18.47 -5.04 37.35
#